data_AF-A0A9W4T267-F1
#
_entry.id   AF-A0A9W4T267-F1
#
_cell.length_a   1.000
_cell.length_b   1.000
_cell.length_c   1.000
_cell.angle_alpha   90.00
_cell.angle_beta   90.00
_cell.angle_gamma   90.00
#
_symmetry.space_group_name_H-M   'P 1'
#
loop_
_entity.id
_entity.type
_entity.pdbx_description
1 polymer ?
#
loop_
_entity_poly.entity_id
_entity_poly.type
_entity_poly.pdbx_seq_one_letter_code
_entity_poly.pdbx_strand_id
1 'polypeptide(L)' 'MSGVASSSSIPVTTTKNKEVLDIERSDIKIIEDNRVAGLAFLDLTEQKLVNPPYNLLGGPAGAIANLVKRINDTGQGI' A
#
# COMPACT_ATOMS: atom_id res chain seq x y z
N MET A 1 49.64 -5.32 -21.99
CA MET A 1 48.69 -4.34 -21.44
C MET A 1 47.30 -4.82 -21.80
N SER A 2 46.51 -5.29 -20.83
CA SER A 2 45.09 -5.62 -21.06
C SER A 2 44.35 -5.28 -19.78
N GLY A 3 43.69 -4.12 -19.78
CA GLY A 3 42.86 -3.66 -18.68
C GLY A 3 41.57 -4.47 -18.67
N VAL A 4 41.35 -5.24 -17.61
CA VAL A 4 40.03 -5.78 -17.32
C VAL A 4 39.28 -4.68 -16.57
N ALA A 5 38.23 -4.13 -17.18
CA ALA A 5 37.33 -3.22 -16.50
C ALA A 5 36.59 -4.02 -15.42
N SER A 6 36.95 -3.75 -14.17
CA SER A 6 36.25 -4.31 -13.01
C SER A 6 34.85 -3.73 -12.99
N SER A 7 33.87 -4.51 -13.48
CA SER A 7 32.45 -4.21 -13.35
C SER A 7 32.07 -4.34 -11.88
N SER A 8 32.25 -3.25 -11.12
CA SER A 8 31.75 -3.13 -9.76
C SER A 8 30.23 -3.11 -9.81
N SER A 9 29.60 -4.25 -9.55
CA SER A 9 28.17 -4.34 -9.31
C SER A 9 27.86 -3.61 -8.02
N ILE A 10 27.26 -2.42 -8.13
CA ILE A 10 26.72 -1.69 -6.97
C ILE A 10 25.68 -2.60 -6.32
N PRO A 11 25.84 -3.04 -5.06
CA PRO A 11 24.75 -3.69 -4.37
C PRO A 11 23.69 -2.63 -4.11
N VAL A 12 22.64 -2.59 -4.94
CA VAL A 12 21.44 -1.83 -4.61
C VAL A 12 20.78 -2.57 -3.46
N THR A 13 21.13 -2.18 -2.23
CA THR A 13 20.39 -2.59 -1.05
C THR A 13 19.07 -1.83 -1.05
N THR A 14 18.12 -2.27 -1.87
CA THR A 14 16.72 -1.88 -1.67
C THR A 14 16.26 -2.60 -0.41
N THR A 15 16.47 -1.98 0.75
CA THR A 15 15.80 -2.39 1.99
C THR A 15 14.32 -2.08 1.80
N LYS A 16 13.63 -2.98 1.12
CA LYS A 16 12.19 -2.92 0.89
C LYS A 16 11.59 -3.25 2.25
N ASN A 17 11.21 -2.23 3.01
CA ASN A 17 10.30 -2.36 4.14
C ASN A 17 9.00 -2.94 3.56
N LYS A 18 8.94 -4.26 3.39
CA LYS A 18 7.73 -4.97 3.01
C LYS A 18 6.88 -4.99 4.26
N GLU A 19 6.17 -3.89 4.48
CA GLU A 19 5.08 -3.89 5.43
C GLU A 19 4.10 -4.97 4.96
N VAL A 20 4.04 -6.05 5.73
CA VAL A 20 3.05 -7.09 5.53
C VAL A 20 1.77 -6.52 6.11
N LEU A 21 0.85 -6.10 5.25
CA LEU A 21 -0.43 -5.53 5.68
C LEU A 21 -1.39 -6.60 6.20
N ASP A 22 -1.07 -7.90 6.05
CA ASP A 22 -1.95 -9.03 6.38
C ASP A 22 -3.36 -8.85 5.80
N ILE A 23 -3.40 -8.51 4.49
CA ILE A 23 -4.62 -8.34 3.71
C ILE A 23 -4.69 -9.48 2.68
N GLU A 24 -5.83 -10.15 2.59
CA GLU A 24 -6.07 -11.18 1.58
C GLU A 24 -6.55 -10.59 0.25
N ARG A 25 -6.44 -11.37 -0.83
CA ARG A 25 -6.95 -10.95 -2.15
C ARG A 25 -8.47 -10.68 -2.12
N SER A 26 -9.22 -11.44 -1.33
CA SER A 26 -10.66 -11.27 -1.10
C SER A 26 -10.99 -9.89 -0.54
N ASP A 27 -10.21 -9.40 0.41
CA ASP A 27 -10.38 -8.07 1.01
C ASP A 27 -10.16 -6.96 -0.02
N ILE A 28 -9.13 -7.10 -0.86
CA ILE A 28 -8.85 -6.14 -1.95
C ILE A 28 -10.00 -6.15 -2.98
N LYS A 29 -10.52 -7.33 -3.31
CA LYS A 29 -11.61 -7.47 -4.28
C LYS A 29 -12.87 -6.73 -3.83
N ILE A 30 -13.14 -6.60 -2.53
CA ILE A 30 -14.26 -5.81 -2.02
C ILE A 30 -14.13 -4.33 -2.41
N ILE A 31 -12.92 -3.77 -2.36
CA ILE A 31 -12.64 -2.39 -2.76
C ILE A 31 -12.84 -2.22 -4.28
N GLU A 32 -12.35 -3.18 -5.06
CA GLU A 32 -12.51 -3.21 -6.52
C GLU A 32 -13.98 -3.33 -6.95
N ASP A 33 -14.73 -4.25 -6.34
CA ASP A 33 -16.15 -4.49 -6.63
C ASP A 33 -17.01 -3.26 -6.27
N ASN A 34 -16.61 -2.50 -5.23
CA ASN A 34 -17.22 -1.22 -4.88
C ASN A 34 -16.73 -0.04 -5.75
N ARG A 35 -15.89 -0.30 -6.76
CA ARG A 35 -15.39 0.67 -7.73
C ARG A 35 -14.72 1.89 -7.10
N VAL A 36 -14.00 1.69 -6.00
CA VAL A 36 -13.23 2.78 -5.37
C VAL A 36 -12.06 3.12 -6.30
N ALA A 37 -12.14 4.29 -6.94
CA ALA A 37 -11.20 4.69 -7.99
C ALA A 37 -10.45 5.98 -7.64
N GLY A 38 -9.16 6.02 -8.00
CA GLY A 38 -8.33 7.21 -7.93
C GLY A 38 -8.30 7.84 -6.54
N LEU A 39 -8.54 9.15 -6.48
CA LEU A 39 -8.48 9.93 -5.24
C LEU A 39 -9.50 9.47 -4.18
N ALA A 40 -10.61 8.84 -4.57
CA ALA A 40 -11.60 8.32 -3.61
C ALA A 40 -11.00 7.23 -2.70
N PHE A 41 -9.95 6.55 -3.14
CA PHE A 41 -9.19 5.62 -2.30
C PHE A 41 -8.54 6.32 -1.10
N LEU A 42 -8.09 7.56 -1.29
CA LEU A 42 -7.42 8.34 -0.25
C LEU A 42 -8.37 8.87 0.83
N ASP A 43 -9.68 8.76 0.59
CA ASP A 43 -10.74 9.12 1.54
C ASP A 43 -11.23 7.92 2.38
N LEU A 44 -10.66 6.74 2.18
CA LEU A 44 -11.03 5.55 2.93
C LEU A 44 -10.54 5.66 4.37
N THR A 45 -11.45 5.39 5.30
CA THR A 45 -11.18 5.30 6.74
C THR A 45 -11.57 3.91 7.22
N GLU A 46 -11.01 3.48 8.36
CA GLU A 46 -11.39 2.20 8.96
C GLU A 46 -12.92 2.13 9.19
N GLN A 47 -13.52 3.23 9.67
CA GLN A 47 -14.96 3.34 9.85
C GLN A 47 -15.74 3.15 8.55
N LYS A 48 -15.30 3.72 7.42
CA LYS A 48 -15.96 3.48 6.13
C LYS A 48 -15.85 2.00 5.76
N LEU A 49 -14.67 1.42 5.91
CA LEU A 49 -14.36 0.06 5.48
C LEU A 49 -15.10 -1.03 6.25
N VAL A 50 -15.32 -0.86 7.56
CA VAL A 50 -16.07 -1.85 8.37
C VAL A 50 -17.59 -1.76 8.20
N ASN A 51 -18.10 -0.66 7.65
CA ASN A 51 -19.53 -0.43 7.47
C ASN A 51 -19.96 -0.71 6.01
N PRO A 52 -21.28 -0.86 5.75
CA PRO A 52 -21.79 -0.89 4.39
C PRO A 52 -21.34 0.32 3.57
N PRO A 53 -20.97 0.15 2.29
CA PRO A 53 -21.15 -1.08 1.50
C PRO A 53 -20.00 -2.09 1.58
N TYR A 54 -18.88 -1.78 2.26
CA TYR A 54 -17.66 -2.58 2.20
C TYR A 54 -17.68 -3.78 3.15
N ASN A 55 -18.15 -3.59 4.39
CA ASN A 55 -18.29 -4.65 5.39
C ASN A 55 -17.01 -5.48 5.63
N LEU A 56 -15.83 -4.86 5.57
CA LEU A 56 -14.56 -5.53 5.87
C LEU A 56 -14.44 -5.87 7.36
N LEU A 57 -13.69 -6.92 7.67
CA LEU A 57 -13.28 -7.21 9.04
C LEU A 57 -12.33 -6.11 9.55
N GLY A 58 -12.35 -5.86 10.85
CA GLY A 58 -11.57 -4.79 11.48
C GLY A 58 -10.07 -4.83 11.17
N GLY A 59 -9.46 -6.02 11.11
CA GLY A 59 -8.04 -6.19 10.78
C GLY A 59 -7.68 -5.62 9.40
N PRO A 60 -8.20 -6.19 8.30
CA PRO A 60 -8.00 -5.65 6.95
C PRO A 60 -8.42 -4.19 6.80
N ALA A 61 -9.54 -3.78 7.42
CA ALA A 61 -10.01 -2.40 7.39
C ALA A 61 -8.99 -1.42 8.00
N GLY A 62 -8.45 -1.75 9.18
CA GLY A 62 -7.42 -0.96 9.85
C GLY A 62 -6.11 -0.89 9.06
N ALA A 63 -5.68 -2.02 8.47
CA ALA A 63 -4.47 -2.08 7.65
C ALA A 63 -4.56 -1.16 6.41
N ILE A 64 -5.69 -1.19 5.70
CA ILE A 64 -5.92 -0.31 4.54
C ILE A 64 -5.99 1.16 4.97
N ALA A 65 -6.73 1.47 6.05
CA ALA A 65 -6.86 2.84 6.55
C ALA A 65 -5.50 3.45 6.95
N ASN A 66 -4.64 2.65 7.59
CA ASN A 66 -3.28 3.07 7.94
C ASN A 66 -2.41 3.32 6.69
N LEU A 67 -2.54 2.48 5.66
CA LEU A 67 -1.87 2.71 4.38
C LEU A 67 -2.32 4.04 3.75
N VAL A 68 -3.63 4.29 3.69
CA VAL A 68 -4.21 5.52 3.16
C VAL A 68 -3.68 6.74 3.91
N LYS A 69 -3.68 6.70 5.24
CA LYS A 69 -3.15 7.78 6.07
C LYS A 69 -1.69 8.09 5.73
N ARG A 70 -0.83 7.08 5.60
CA ARG A 70 0.59 7.26 5.24
C ARG A 70 0.77 7.85 3.85
N ILE A 71 -0.04 7.44 2.87
CA ILE A 71 0.01 8.02 1.52
C ILE A 71 -0.31 9.52 1.59
N ASN A 72 -1.36 9.89 2.32
CA ASN A 72 -1.75 11.29 2.51
C ASN A 72 -0.66 12.09 3.24
N ASP A 73 -0.08 11.54 4.31
CA ASP A 73 0.99 12.18 5.08
C ASP A 73 2.26 12.37 4.24
N THR A 74 2.59 11.41 3.36
CA THR A 74 3.73 11.51 2.43
C THR A 74 3.47 12.55 1.34
N GLY A 75 2.21 12.76 0.95
CA GLY A 75 1.80 13.75 -0.03
C GLY A 75 1.82 15.20 0.48
N GLN A 76 1.95 15.44 1.79
CA GLN A 76 2.00 16.79 2.38
C GLN A 76 3.43 17.35 2.51
N GLY A 77 4.43 16.67 1.95
CA GLY A 77 5.84 17.07 1.99
C GLY A 77 6.37 17.83 0.76
N ILE A 78 5.50 18.41 -0.08
CA ILE A 78 5.90 19.25 -1.23
C ILE A 78 5.25 20.63 -1.21
#